data_AF-A0A4Z0M7A6-F1
#
_entry.id   AF-A0A4Z0M7A6-F1
#
_cell.length_a   1.000
_cell.length_b   1.000
_cell.length_c   1.000
_cell.angle_alpha   90.00
_cell.angle_beta   90.00
_cell.angle_gamma   90.00
#
_symmetry.space_group_name_H-M   'P 1'
#
loop_
_entity.id
_entity.type
_entity.pdbx_description
1 polymer ?
#
loop_
_entity_poly.entity_id
_entity_poly.type
_entity_poly.pdbx_seq_one_letter_code
_entity_poly.pdbx_strand_id
1 'polypeptide(L)' 'MYFHDLHSALHMDGHGAFVWAAYAITCVVLLLIVVAPLRRRRRLLREMSAEARRQRGVPTQGSEA' A
#
# COMPACT_ATOMS: atom_id res chain seq x y z
N MET A 1 22.80 23.16 26.10
CA MET A 1 21.84 22.87 25.02
C MET A 1 22.53 21.93 24.02
N TYR A 2 22.23 20.63 24.05
CA TYR A 2 23.07 19.57 23.42
C TYR A 2 22.51 19.04 22.08
N PHE A 3 21.34 19.49 21.64
CA PHE A 3 20.70 18.99 20.42
C PHE A 3 20.40 20.16 19.51
N HIS A 4 21.37 20.57 18.70
CA HIS A 4 21.16 21.64 17.73
C HIS A 4 21.22 21.18 16.28
N ASP A 5 21.44 19.88 16.00
CA ASP A 5 21.52 19.41 14.63
C ASP A 5 21.11 17.94 14.48
N LEU A 6 20.09 17.69 13.65
CA LEU A 6 19.81 16.34 13.11
C LEU A 6 21.04 15.81 12.36
N HIS A 7 21.87 16.70 11.83
CA HIS A 7 23.12 16.38 11.17
C HIS A 7 24.10 15.65 12.10
N SER A 8 24.24 16.04 13.38
CA SER A 8 25.11 15.32 14.34
C SER A 8 24.56 13.95 14.74
N ALA A 9 23.25 13.73 14.71
CA ALA A 9 22.66 12.41 14.90
C ALA A 9 22.85 11.49 13.67
N LEU A 10 22.88 12.07 12.48
CA LEU A 10 23.20 11.40 11.20
C LEU A 10 24.71 11.14 11.04
N HIS A 11 25.55 11.96 11.66
CA HIS A 11 27.01 11.91 11.62
C HIS A 11 27.63 11.47 12.96
N MET A 12 26.97 10.55 13.66
CA MET A 12 27.52 9.88 14.84
C MET A 12 28.74 9.02 14.42
N ASP A 13 29.91 9.65 14.29
CA ASP A 13 31.18 9.04 13.87
C ASP A 13 31.15 8.32 12.49
N GLY A 14 30.39 8.84 11.53
CA GLY A 14 30.39 8.33 10.14
C GLY A 14 29.56 7.08 9.87
N HIS A 15 28.90 6.51 10.89
CA HIS A 15 28.07 5.31 10.74
C HIS A 15 26.57 5.56 10.55
N GLY A 16 26.07 6.79 10.76
CA GLY A 16 24.64 7.07 10.71
C GLY A 16 24.00 6.87 9.33
N ALA A 17 24.79 6.95 8.24
CA ALA A 17 24.33 6.59 6.90
C ALA A 17 23.89 5.12 6.79
N PHE A 18 24.58 4.19 7.45
CA PHE A 18 24.22 2.77 7.44
C PHE A 18 22.93 2.50 8.21
N VAL A 19 22.75 3.17 9.35
CA VAL A 19 21.55 3.03 10.18
C VAL A 19 20.32 3.53 9.42
N TRP A 20 20.41 4.70 8.80
CA TRP A 20 19.33 5.25 7.98
C TRP A 20 19.07 4.42 6.73
N ALA A 21 20.11 3.88 6.08
CA ALA A 21 19.92 2.94 4.97
C ALA A 21 19.17 1.68 5.41
N ALA A 22 19.52 1.09 6.57
CA ALA A 22 18.82 -0.07 7.11
C ALA A 22 17.35 0.25 7.43
N TYR A 23 17.07 1.40 8.04
CA TYR A 23 15.70 1.87 8.26
C TYR A 23 14.94 2.09 6.96
N ALA A 24 15.56 2.73 5.96
CA ALA A 24 14.95 2.97 4.67
C ALA A 24 14.61 1.66 3.95
N ILE A 25 15.54 0.71 3.90
CA ILE A 25 15.32 -0.62 3.32
C ILE A 25 14.17 -1.33 4.05
N THR A 26 14.19 -1.32 5.38
CA THR A 26 13.12 -1.93 6.19
C THR A 26 11.76 -1.29 5.90
N CYS A 27 11.72 0.05 5.82
CA CYS A 27 10.50 0.79 5.50
C CYS A 27 9.97 0.43 4.11
N VAL A 28 10.85 0.32 3.11
CA VAL A 28 10.50 -0.13 1.75
C VAL A 28 9.93 -1.55 1.77
N VAL A 29 10.57 -2.48 2.47
CA VAL A 29 10.09 -3.87 2.59
C VAL A 29 8.71 -3.92 3.24
N LEU A 30 8.50 -3.20 4.34
CA LEU A 30 7.18 -3.09 4.99
C LEU A 30 6.14 -2.51 4.04
N LEU A 31 6.50 -1.47 3.30
CA LEU A 31 5.59 -0.84 2.34
C LEU A 31 5.21 -1.80 1.22
N LEU A 32 6.15 -2.60 0.71
CA LEU A 32 5.88 -3.64 -0.27
C LEU A 32 4.94 -4.72 0.27
N ILE A 33 5.17 -5.17 1.51
CA ILE A 33 4.33 -6.16 2.20
C ILE A 33 2.90 -5.66 2.36
N VAL A 34 2.69 -4.37 2.65
CA VAL A 34 1.35 -3.78 2.80
C VAL A 34 0.70 -3.48 1.45
N VAL A 35 1.45 -2.96 0.48
CA VAL A 35 0.94 -2.55 -0.83
C VAL A 35 0.57 -3.75 -1.70
N ALA A 36 1.32 -4.86 -1.64
CA ALA A 36 1.03 -6.07 -2.41
C ALA A 36 -0.39 -6.63 -2.18
N PRO A 37 -0.84 -6.92 -0.94
CA PRO A 37 -2.20 -7.38 -0.66
C PRO A 37 -3.24 -6.30 -0.94
N LEU A 38 -2.94 -5.02 -0.71
CA LEU A 38 -3.86 -3.93 -1.03
C LEU A 38 -4.14 -3.84 -2.53
N ARG A 39 -3.11 -3.99 -3.37
CA ARG A 39 -3.26 -4.03 -4.82
C ARG A 39 -4.08 -5.23 -5.26
N ARG A 40 -3.84 -6.41 -4.67
CA ARG A 40 -4.63 -7.62 -4.95
C ARG A 40 -6.10 -7.44 -4.57
N ARG A 41 -6.39 -6.89 -3.39
CA ARG A 41 -7.74 -6.61 -2.90
C ARG A 41 -8.49 -5.64 -3.80
N ARG A 42 -7.83 -4.56 -4.25
CA ARG A 42 -8.43 -3.60 -5.20
C ARG A 42 -8.78 -4.24 -6.55
N ARG A 43 -7.99 -5.20 -7.01
CA ARG A 43 -8.27 -5.94 -8.26
C ARG A 43 -9.52 -6.82 -8.12
N LEU A 44 -9.62 -7.57 -7.02
CA LEU A 44 -10.78 -8.41 -6.73
C LEU A 44 -12.08 -7.59 -6.57
N LEU A 45 -12.02 -6.45 -5.88
CA LEU A 45 -13.18 -5.56 -5.73
C LEU A 45 -13.65 -4.99 -7.07
N ARG A 46 -12.71 -4.67 -7.98
CA ARG A 46 -13.04 -4.23 -9.34
C ARG A 46 -13.76 -5.33 -10.14
N GLU A 47 -13.25 -6.56 -10.08
CA GLU A 47 -13.88 -7.72 -10.73
C GLU A 47 -15.30 -7.97 -10.19
N MET A 48 -15.47 -7.98 -8.86
CA MET A 48 -16.80 -8.16 -8.24
C MET A 48 -17.80 -7.06 -8.63
N SER A 49 -17.34 -5.80 -8.71
CA SER A 49 -18.21 -4.69 -9.11
C SER A 49 -18.68 -4.79 -10.57
N ALA A 50 -17.88 -5.39 -11.45
CA ALA A 50 -18.25 -5.62 -12.85
C ALA A 50 -19.34 -6.70 -12.98
N GLU A 51 -19.21 -7.81 -12.24
CA GLU A 51 -20.22 -8.87 -12.19
C GLU A 51 -21.53 -8.40 -11.53
N ALA A 52 -21.48 -7.62 -10.45
CA ALA A 52 -22.68 -7.06 -9.82
C ALA A 52 -23.49 -6.17 -10.77
N ARG A 53 -22.82 -5.47 -11.68
CA ARG A 53 -23.46 -4.64 -12.72
C ARG A 53 -24.16 -5.49 -13.78
N ARG A 54 -23.62 -6.65 -14.11
CA ARG A 54 -24.22 -7.62 -15.04
C ARG A 54 -25.46 -8.27 -14.45
N GLN A 55 -25.42 -8.66 -13.17
CA GLN A 55 -26.56 -9.29 -12.49
C GLN A 55 -27.74 -8.33 -12.29
N ARG A 56 -27.47 -7.04 -11.98
CA ARG A 56 -28.52 -6.01 -11.92
C ARG A 56 -29.07 -5.61 -13.29
N GLY A 57 -28.33 -5.91 -14.35
CA GLY A 57 -28.70 -5.63 -15.73
C GLY A 57 -29.41 -6.78 -16.43
N VAL A 58 -29.72 -7.90 -15.76
CA VAL A 58 -30.67 -8.89 -16.25
C VAL A 58 -32.05 -8.37 -15.85
N PRO A 59 -32.80 -7.72 -16.76
CA PRO A 59 -34.18 -7.44 -16.48
C PRO A 59 -34.86 -8.80 -16.41
N THR A 60 -35.60 -9.05 -15.34
CA THR A 60 -36.68 -10.04 -15.30
C THR A 60 -37.70 -9.67 -16.38
N GLN A 61 -37.37 -9.94 -17.64
CA GLN A 61 -38.32 -10.06 -18.75
C GLN A 61 -38.65 -11.54 -18.91
N GLY A 62 -39.30 -12.10 -17.88
CA GLY A 62 -40.28 -13.17 -18.06
C GLY A 62 -41.61 -12.51 -17.72
N SER A 63 -42.20 -11.79 -18.66
CA SER A 63 -43.20 -12.35 -19.58
C SER A 63 -44.39 -12.92 -18.81
N GLU A 64 -45.08 -12.03 -18.10
CA GLU A 64 -46.51 -12.18 -17.84
C GLU A 64 -47.25 -11.77 -19.13
N ALA A 65 -47.79 -12.74 -19.88
CA ALA A 65 -48.95 -12.62 -20.76
C ALA A 65 -49.22 -13.96 -21.47
#